data_AF-A0A1Y2VUS1-F1
#
_entry.id   AF-A0A1Y2VUS1-F1
#
_cell.length_a   1.000
_cell.length_b   1.000
_cell.length_c   1.000
_cell.angle_alpha   90.00
_cell.angle_beta   90.00
_cell.angle_gamma   90.00
#
_symmetry.space_group_name_H-M   'P 1'
#
loop_
_entity.id
_entity.type
_entity.pdbx_description
1 polymer ?
#
loop_
_entity_poly.entity_id
_entity_poly.type
_entity_poly.pdbx_seq_one_letter_code
_entity_poly.pdbx_strand_id
1 'polypeptide(L)'
;MSRASGERSSTRRTDPLVPLDPTSYKRKLRSSSRQDQDSQAWKLQLKVGTAQREIFEWYETNEYKYDAGVIYSPEWKGRLVEWIEGFDDDSISVLREDVKSHEKNPEELEIGRIFQADPVAAFSLWNVLQSCYQLDKIICGTKVQNRPVIAEWHKRRPFQYLLSQDIVLSWEKNLHDLVSETESCTDLFQKEKIGNCIQYIMEAIHDLKEAVAIFTSVFEGRREDLDYAFWMLKMVQENVDNRWPQELVEDGSQQSP
;
A
#
# COMPACT_ATOMS: atom_id res chain seq x y z
N MET A 1 -31.16 -57.80 -4.73
CA MET A 1 -31.15 -59.15 -5.30
C MET A 1 -30.01 -59.24 -6.31
N SER A 2 -29.13 -60.21 -6.10
CA SER A 2 -27.94 -60.53 -6.90
C SER A 2 -28.27 -61.04 -8.30
N ARG A 3 -27.39 -60.75 -9.28
CA ARG A 3 -26.79 -61.65 -10.31
C ARG A 3 -26.25 -60.76 -11.44
N ALA A 4 -24.94 -60.61 -11.66
CA ALA A 4 -23.90 -61.58 -12.05
C ALA A 4 -23.86 -61.88 -13.56
N SER A 5 -22.69 -61.55 -14.13
CA SER A 5 -21.92 -62.29 -15.16
C SER A 5 -22.25 -62.10 -16.64
N GLY A 6 -21.18 -61.89 -17.44
CA GLY A 6 -21.23 -62.06 -18.89
C GLY A 6 -20.01 -61.50 -19.63
N GLU A 7 -18.90 -62.23 -19.60
CA GLU A 7 -17.64 -61.98 -20.30
C GLU A 7 -17.77 -61.85 -21.83
N ARG A 8 -16.87 -61.11 -22.48
CA ARG A 8 -16.29 -61.47 -23.79
C ARG A 8 -14.89 -60.89 -23.97
N SER A 9 -13.93 -61.80 -24.11
CA SER A 9 -12.53 -61.61 -24.46
C SER A 9 -12.31 -61.58 -25.99
N SER A 10 -11.07 -61.29 -26.39
CA SER A 10 -10.42 -61.46 -27.72
C SER A 10 -10.39 -60.16 -28.56
N THR A 11 -9.27 -59.67 -29.10
CA THR A 11 -8.02 -60.31 -29.57
C THR A 11 -6.82 -59.35 -29.50
N ARG A 12 -5.66 -59.91 -29.13
CA ARG A 12 -4.31 -59.38 -29.37
C ARG A 12 -4.07 -58.96 -30.82
N ARG A 13 -3.43 -57.82 -31.02
CA ARG A 13 -2.45 -57.60 -32.10
C ARG A 13 -1.20 -56.95 -31.52
N THR A 14 -0.15 -57.76 -31.42
CA THR A 14 1.26 -57.38 -31.32
C THR A 14 1.76 -56.95 -32.68
N ASP A 15 2.58 -55.90 -32.73
CA ASP A 15 3.79 -55.70 -33.57
C ASP A 15 4.28 -54.25 -33.37
N PRO A 16 5.54 -53.89 -33.68
CA PRO A 16 6.78 -54.40 -33.10
C PRO A 16 7.60 -53.28 -32.42
N LEU A 17 8.55 -53.70 -31.60
CA LEU A 17 9.55 -52.86 -30.92
C LEU A 17 10.43 -52.09 -31.91
N VAL A 18 10.43 -50.76 -31.80
CA VAL A 18 11.44 -49.87 -32.39
C VAL A 18 12.37 -49.41 -31.25
N PRO A 19 13.70 -49.67 -31.30
CA PRO A 19 14.64 -49.23 -30.27
C PRO A 19 15.49 -48.04 -30.74
N LEU A 20 15.23 -46.84 -30.23
CA LEU A 20 16.07 -45.61 -30.32
C LEU A 20 15.55 -44.67 -29.20
N ASP A 21 16.28 -43.97 -28.33
CA ASP A 21 17.69 -43.69 -28.06
C ASP A 21 17.69 -43.00 -26.66
N PRO A 22 18.47 -43.43 -25.65
CA PRO A 22 18.44 -42.84 -24.30
C PRO A 22 19.34 -41.59 -24.18
N THR A 23 19.29 -40.66 -25.14
CA THR A 23 20.05 -39.39 -25.06
C THR A 23 19.32 -38.18 -25.64
N SER A 24 18.09 -37.88 -25.19
CA SER A 24 17.45 -36.59 -25.50
C SER A 24 16.60 -36.03 -24.36
N TYR A 25 17.22 -35.87 -23.19
CA TYR A 25 16.83 -34.82 -22.26
C TYR A 25 17.94 -33.77 -22.26
N LYS A 26 18.04 -33.01 -23.36
CA LYS A 26 18.69 -31.70 -23.32
C LYS A 26 17.83 -30.78 -22.46
N ARG A 27 18.01 -30.89 -21.15
CA ARG A 27 17.72 -29.83 -20.19
C ARG A 27 18.46 -28.61 -20.73
N LYS A 28 17.74 -27.69 -21.40
CA LYS A 28 18.25 -26.36 -21.77
C LYS A 28 18.59 -25.67 -20.45
N LEU A 29 19.80 -25.88 -19.94
CA LEU A 29 20.42 -24.92 -19.07
C LEU A 29 20.54 -23.65 -19.91
N ARG A 30 19.61 -22.70 -19.68
CA ARG A 30 19.86 -21.30 -20.01
C ARG A 30 21.06 -20.89 -19.16
N SER A 31 22.25 -21.05 -19.70
CA SER A 31 23.41 -20.31 -19.22
C SER A 31 23.18 -18.85 -19.58
N SER A 32 22.43 -18.13 -18.73
CA SER A 32 22.46 -16.67 -18.76
C SER A 32 23.92 -16.28 -18.62
N SER A 33 24.49 -15.59 -19.62
CA SER A 33 25.89 -15.20 -19.53
C SER A 33 26.03 -14.23 -18.35
N ARG A 34 27.19 -14.21 -17.68
CA ARG A 34 27.48 -13.22 -16.62
C ARG A 34 27.27 -11.79 -17.12
N GLN A 35 27.55 -11.55 -18.39
CA GLN A 35 27.36 -10.28 -19.07
C GLN A 35 25.89 -9.86 -19.16
N ASP A 36 24.95 -10.81 -19.32
CA ASP A 36 23.52 -10.50 -19.31
C ASP A 36 23.02 -10.18 -17.90
N GLN A 37 23.56 -10.84 -16.88
CA GLN A 37 23.19 -10.59 -15.48
C GLN A 37 23.70 -9.22 -15.00
N ASP A 38 24.96 -8.91 -15.28
CA ASP A 38 25.53 -7.59 -15.01
C ASP A 38 24.74 -6.52 -15.78
N SER A 39 24.25 -6.86 -16.99
CA SER A 39 23.42 -5.96 -17.79
C SER A 39 22.06 -5.64 -17.17
N GLN A 40 21.40 -6.63 -16.57
CA GLN A 40 20.11 -6.42 -15.93
C GLN A 40 20.25 -5.68 -14.59
N ALA A 41 21.29 -6.01 -13.82
CA ALA A 41 21.56 -5.36 -12.54
C ALA A 41 21.82 -3.84 -12.68
N TRP A 42 22.57 -3.41 -13.71
CA TRP A 42 22.78 -1.97 -13.93
C TRP A 42 21.49 -1.24 -14.34
N LYS A 43 20.65 -1.87 -15.17
CA LYS A 43 19.37 -1.28 -15.60
C LYS A 43 18.45 -1.06 -14.41
N LEU A 44 18.35 -2.07 -13.55
CA LEU A 44 17.56 -2.00 -12.33
C LEU A 44 18.05 -0.86 -11.42
N GLN A 45 19.36 -0.79 -11.17
CA GLN A 45 19.93 0.30 -10.35
C GLN A 45 19.67 1.68 -10.97
N LEU A 46 19.75 1.80 -12.28
CA LEU A 46 19.45 3.06 -12.98
C LEU A 46 17.98 3.45 -12.83
N LYS A 47 17.04 2.51 -12.97
CA LYS A 47 15.61 2.75 -12.78
C LYS A 47 15.32 3.19 -11.34
N VAL A 48 15.84 2.45 -10.36
CA VAL A 48 15.71 2.78 -8.93
C VAL A 48 16.25 4.18 -8.66
N GLY A 49 17.49 4.48 -9.07
CA GLY A 49 18.12 5.77 -8.83
C GLY A 49 17.40 6.94 -9.52
N THR A 50 16.84 6.71 -10.71
CA THR A 50 16.05 7.73 -11.42
C THR A 50 14.78 8.07 -10.65
N ALA A 51 14.04 7.06 -10.19
CA ALA A 51 12.80 7.28 -9.43
C ALA A 51 13.07 7.92 -8.05
N GLN A 52 14.12 7.49 -7.34
CA GLN A 52 14.51 8.11 -6.07
C GLN A 52 14.86 9.60 -6.25
N ARG A 53 15.60 9.92 -7.32
CA ARG A 53 15.95 11.31 -7.64
C ARG A 53 14.73 12.14 -8.00
N GLU A 54 13.84 11.62 -8.83
CA GLU A 54 12.59 12.31 -9.21
C GLU A 54 11.75 12.68 -7.98
N ILE A 55 11.56 11.74 -7.06
CA ILE A 55 10.85 11.97 -5.80
C ILE A 55 11.56 13.03 -4.97
N PHE A 56 12.88 12.88 -4.77
CA PHE A 56 13.66 13.80 -3.97
C PHE A 56 13.61 15.24 -4.52
N GLU A 57 13.88 15.42 -5.81
CA GLU A 57 13.87 16.72 -6.48
C GLU A 57 12.49 17.39 -6.39
N TRP A 58 11.40 16.63 -6.54
CA TRP A 58 10.05 17.16 -6.40
C TRP A 58 9.77 17.64 -4.97
N TYR A 59 10.12 16.86 -3.95
CA TYR A 59 9.90 17.24 -2.56
C TYR A 59 10.75 18.46 -2.14
N GLU A 60 12.03 18.48 -2.54
CA GLU A 60 12.93 19.62 -2.28
C GLU A 60 12.44 20.90 -2.95
N THR A 61 12.01 20.82 -4.22
CA THR A 61 11.52 21.98 -4.99
C THR A 61 10.29 22.63 -4.34
N ASN A 62 9.46 21.82 -3.69
CA ASN A 62 8.23 22.29 -3.04
C ASN A 62 8.40 22.57 -1.53
N GLU A 63 9.64 22.48 -1.01
CA GLU A 63 9.99 22.80 0.38
C GLU A 63 9.16 22.04 1.43
N TYR A 64 8.77 20.79 1.14
CA TYR A 64 7.99 19.99 2.08
C TYR A 64 8.85 19.53 3.25
N LYS A 65 8.28 19.54 4.47
CA LYS A 65 8.99 19.16 5.71
C LYS A 65 9.39 17.69 5.79
N TYR A 66 8.72 16.82 5.02
CA TYR A 66 9.03 15.39 5.02
C TYR A 66 10.48 15.19 4.58
N ASP A 67 11.23 14.39 5.34
CA ASP A 67 12.60 14.02 4.99
C ASP A 67 12.57 13.18 3.70
N ALA A 68 12.57 13.87 2.57
CA ALA A 68 12.62 13.27 1.25
C ALA A 68 13.86 12.37 1.10
N GLY A 69 14.91 12.60 1.91
CA GLY A 69 16.08 11.75 2.02
C GLY A 69 15.76 10.30 2.41
N VAL A 70 14.62 10.04 3.06
CA VAL A 70 14.18 8.69 3.42
C VAL A 70 14.04 7.79 2.18
N ILE A 71 13.78 8.34 0.99
CA ILE A 71 13.67 7.58 -0.26
C ILE A 71 14.98 6.86 -0.62
N TYR A 72 16.12 7.33 -0.10
CA TYR A 72 17.44 6.71 -0.28
C TYR A 72 17.78 5.66 0.79
N SER A 73 16.88 5.43 1.75
CA SER A 73 17.09 4.41 2.78
C SER A 73 17.16 2.99 2.19
N PRO A 74 17.82 2.04 2.88
CA PRO A 74 17.87 0.64 2.45
C PRO A 74 16.49 -0.01 2.30
N GLU A 75 15.53 0.38 3.15
CA GLU A 75 14.15 -0.13 3.10
C GLU A 75 13.47 0.28 1.79
N TRP A 76 13.51 1.58 1.46
CA TRP A 76 12.96 2.08 0.22
C TRP A 76 13.63 1.45 -0.98
N LYS A 77 14.97 1.38 -0.99
CA LYS A 77 15.70 0.70 -2.07
C LYS A 77 15.22 -0.74 -2.28
N GLY A 78 14.97 -1.50 -1.20
CA GLY A 78 14.44 -2.86 -1.28
C GLY A 78 13.05 -2.91 -1.93
N ARG A 79 12.14 -2.04 -1.50
CA ARG A 79 10.78 -1.93 -2.08
C ARG A 79 10.80 -1.56 -3.55
N LEU A 80 11.64 -0.60 -3.93
CA LEU A 80 11.75 -0.15 -5.32
C LEU A 80 12.28 -1.26 -6.23
N VAL A 81 13.26 -2.04 -5.75
CA VAL A 81 13.73 -3.23 -6.47
C VAL A 81 12.59 -4.23 -6.64
N GLU A 82 11.89 -4.57 -5.57
CA GLU A 82 10.77 -5.52 -5.61
C GLU A 82 9.67 -5.08 -6.60
N TRP A 83 9.28 -3.80 -6.59
CA TRP A 83 8.26 -3.29 -7.51
C TRP A 83 8.76 -3.25 -8.95
N ILE A 84 10.00 -2.82 -9.21
CA ILE A 84 10.53 -2.78 -10.58
C ILE A 84 10.71 -4.18 -11.17
N GLU A 85 11.07 -5.18 -10.36
CA GLU A 85 11.20 -6.57 -10.80
C GLU A 85 9.86 -7.31 -10.89
N GLY A 86 8.88 -6.92 -10.06
CA GLY A 86 7.58 -7.60 -9.93
C GLY A 86 6.57 -7.27 -11.03
N PHE A 87 6.79 -6.21 -11.80
CA PHE A 87 5.90 -5.81 -12.90
C PHE A 87 6.66 -5.70 -14.22
N ASP A 88 5.93 -5.90 -15.33
CA ASP A 88 6.47 -5.86 -16.67
C ASP A 88 7.02 -4.46 -17.03
N ASP A 89 8.01 -4.42 -17.93
CA ASP A 89 8.60 -3.16 -18.44
C ASP A 89 7.70 -2.50 -19.47
N ASP A 90 6.50 -2.14 -19.04
CA ASP A 90 5.48 -1.50 -19.85
C ASP A 90 5.80 -0.02 -20.06
N SER A 91 5.35 0.52 -21.20
CA SER A 91 5.40 1.96 -21.42
C SER A 91 4.55 2.69 -20.37
N ILE A 92 4.96 3.91 -19.98
CA ILE A 92 4.23 4.74 -19.01
C ILE A 92 2.74 4.88 -19.38
N SER A 93 2.38 5.03 -20.66
CA SER A 93 0.97 5.14 -21.06
C SER A 93 0.15 3.89 -20.76
N VAL A 94 0.74 2.69 -20.90
CA VAL A 94 0.09 1.42 -20.56
C VAL A 94 -0.10 1.31 -19.05
N LEU A 95 0.94 1.66 -18.27
CA LEU A 95 0.87 1.66 -16.81
C LEU A 95 -0.18 2.64 -16.27
N ARG A 96 -0.31 3.82 -16.87
CA ARG A 96 -1.33 4.80 -16.48
C ARG A 96 -2.75 4.32 -16.79
N GLU A 97 -2.95 3.67 -17.94
CA GLU A 97 -4.24 3.07 -18.29
C GLU A 97 -4.58 1.88 -17.37
N ASP A 98 -3.57 1.07 -17.00
CA ASP A 98 -3.72 0.00 -16.01
C ASP A 98 -4.18 0.56 -14.66
N VAL A 99 -3.51 1.58 -14.12
CA VAL A 99 -3.94 2.28 -12.89
C VAL A 99 -5.36 2.81 -13.02
N LYS A 100 -5.70 3.46 -14.14
CA LYS A 100 -7.04 3.99 -14.40
C LYS A 100 -8.11 2.88 -14.41
N SER A 101 -7.80 1.72 -14.97
CA SER A 101 -8.75 0.61 -15.06
C SER A 101 -9.20 0.09 -13.68
N HIS A 102 -8.42 0.36 -12.63
CA HIS A 102 -8.75 0.00 -11.25
C HIS A 102 -9.76 0.94 -10.58
N GLU A 103 -10.24 2.01 -11.23
CA GLU A 103 -11.25 2.92 -10.66
C GLU A 103 -12.48 2.18 -10.11
N LYS A 104 -12.87 1.06 -10.76
CA LYS A 104 -14.03 0.26 -10.36
C LYS A 104 -13.74 -0.74 -9.24
N ASN A 105 -12.48 -1.17 -9.09
CA ASN A 105 -12.03 -2.15 -8.08
C ASN A 105 -10.72 -1.63 -7.44
N PRO A 106 -10.74 -0.46 -6.77
CA PRO A 106 -9.52 0.20 -6.30
C PRO A 106 -8.76 -0.64 -5.27
N GLU A 107 -9.45 -1.50 -4.51
CA GLU A 107 -8.86 -2.42 -3.53
C GLU A 107 -7.87 -3.44 -4.13
N GLU A 108 -7.93 -3.67 -5.44
CA GLU A 108 -6.99 -4.56 -6.13
C GLU A 108 -5.68 -3.86 -6.50
N LEU A 109 -5.67 -2.52 -6.49
CA LEU A 109 -4.53 -1.72 -6.94
C LEU A 109 -3.38 -1.78 -5.94
N GLU A 110 -2.23 -2.23 -6.43
CA GLU A 110 -0.99 -2.29 -5.66
C GLU A 110 -0.22 -0.98 -5.76
N ILE A 111 0.41 -0.56 -4.67
CA ILE A 111 1.17 0.70 -4.66
C ILE A 111 2.33 0.69 -5.67
N GLY A 112 2.93 -0.49 -5.91
CA GLY A 112 4.01 -0.62 -6.87
C GLY A 112 3.57 -0.38 -8.32
N ARG A 113 2.31 -0.67 -8.68
CA ARG A 113 1.74 -0.30 -10.00
C ARG A 113 1.65 1.21 -10.16
N ILE A 114 1.15 1.89 -9.12
CA ILE A 114 1.13 3.36 -9.07
C ILE A 114 2.55 3.91 -9.19
N PHE A 115 3.51 3.30 -8.50
CA PHE A 115 4.91 3.74 -8.52
C PHE A 115 5.53 3.68 -9.92
N GLN A 116 5.26 2.62 -10.67
CA GLN A 116 5.76 2.53 -12.05
C GLN A 116 5.12 3.56 -12.98
N ALA A 117 3.85 3.90 -12.75
CA ALA A 117 3.15 4.91 -13.53
C ALA A 117 3.57 6.35 -13.16
N ASP A 118 3.75 6.61 -11.86
CA ASP A 118 4.09 7.90 -11.26
C ASP A 118 4.75 7.71 -9.86
N PRO A 119 6.09 7.76 -9.78
CA PRO A 119 6.82 7.56 -8.53
C PRO A 119 6.47 8.57 -7.44
N VAL A 120 6.25 9.84 -7.83
CA VAL A 120 5.96 10.93 -6.89
C VAL A 120 4.58 10.72 -6.26
N ALA A 121 3.57 10.39 -7.06
CA ALA A 121 2.22 10.10 -6.58
C ALA A 121 2.17 8.86 -5.67
N ALA A 122 2.92 7.81 -6.02
CA ALA A 122 3.00 6.62 -5.17
C ALA A 122 3.69 6.92 -3.83
N PHE A 123 4.77 7.70 -3.83
CA PHE A 123 5.47 8.07 -2.62
C PHE A 123 4.63 8.98 -1.71
N SER A 124 3.92 9.96 -2.28
CA SER A 124 3.00 10.79 -1.48
C SER A 124 1.81 9.99 -0.94
N LEU A 125 1.25 9.04 -1.70
CA LEU A 125 0.22 8.12 -1.19
C LEU A 125 0.76 7.25 -0.05
N TRP A 126 2.01 6.78 -0.17
CA TRP A 126 2.65 6.03 0.91
C TRP A 126 2.76 6.86 2.18
N ASN A 127 3.10 8.14 2.10
CA ASN A 127 3.15 9.03 3.26
C ASN A 127 1.77 9.21 3.91
N VAL A 128 0.70 9.34 3.12
CA VAL A 128 -0.68 9.34 3.64
C VAL A 128 -0.97 8.05 4.42
N LEU A 129 -0.60 6.88 3.86
CA LEU A 129 -0.78 5.59 4.53
C LEU A 129 0.03 5.52 5.83
N GLN A 130 1.28 6.01 5.85
CA GLN A 130 2.10 6.02 7.07
C GLN A 130 1.48 6.87 8.17
N SER A 131 0.94 8.05 7.84
CA SER A 131 0.25 8.91 8.80
C SER A 131 -1.02 8.22 9.35
N CYS A 132 -1.78 7.54 8.50
CA CYS A 132 -2.89 6.70 8.95
C CYS A 132 -2.43 5.55 9.87
N TYR A 133 -1.32 4.88 9.54
CA TYR A 133 -0.77 3.78 10.35
C TYR A 133 -0.26 4.25 11.71
N GLN A 134 0.25 5.46 11.81
CA GLN A 134 0.62 6.10 13.08
C GLN A 134 -0.62 6.35 13.93
N LEU A 135 -1.69 6.89 13.33
CA LEU A 135 -2.96 7.06 14.02
C LEU A 135 -3.58 5.74 14.47
N ASP A 136 -3.53 4.67 13.67
CA ASP A 136 -3.99 3.34 14.10
C ASP A 136 -3.29 2.90 15.41
N LYS A 137 -1.98 3.14 15.52
CA LYS A 137 -1.18 2.77 16.69
C LYS A 137 -1.55 3.63 17.90
N ILE A 138 -1.81 4.91 17.71
CA ILE A 138 -2.13 5.84 18.80
C ILE A 138 -3.56 5.59 19.30
N ILE A 139 -4.54 5.54 18.39
CA ILE A 139 -5.96 5.40 18.71
C ILE A 139 -6.28 3.97 19.16
N CYS A 140 -5.88 2.97 18.39
CA CYS A 140 -6.27 1.58 18.64
C CYS A 140 -5.20 0.76 19.38
N GLY A 141 -3.93 1.20 19.40
CA GLY A 141 -2.79 0.41 19.90
C GLY A 141 -2.51 0.53 21.40
N THR A 142 -3.30 1.30 22.14
CA THR A 142 -3.20 1.43 23.61
C THR A 142 -3.39 0.09 24.33
N LYS A 143 -4.25 -0.77 23.77
CA LYS A 143 -4.56 -2.12 24.27
C LYS A 143 -3.67 -3.15 23.56
N VAL A 144 -2.88 -3.91 24.33
CA VAL A 144 -1.90 -4.88 23.79
C VAL A 144 -2.55 -5.89 22.83
N GLN A 145 -3.78 -6.31 23.12
CA GLN A 145 -4.55 -7.25 22.30
C GLN A 145 -4.88 -6.74 20.89
N ASN A 146 -4.83 -5.41 20.65
CA ASN A 146 -5.14 -4.83 19.35
C ASN A 146 -3.92 -4.81 18.40
N ARG A 147 -2.70 -5.00 18.92
CA ARG A 147 -1.46 -4.93 18.13
C ARG A 147 -1.43 -5.90 16.93
N PRO A 148 -1.84 -7.18 17.06
CA PRO A 148 -1.87 -8.09 15.91
C PRO A 148 -2.86 -7.63 14.83
N VAL A 149 -4.02 -7.11 15.23
CA VAL A 149 -5.05 -6.63 14.29
C VAL A 149 -4.54 -5.41 13.50
N ILE A 150 -3.90 -4.46 14.19
CA ILE A 150 -3.27 -3.30 13.54
C ILE A 150 -2.19 -3.73 12.54
N ALA A 151 -1.38 -4.72 12.91
CA ALA A 151 -0.36 -5.25 12.01
C ALA A 151 -0.94 -5.91 10.75
N GLU A 152 -2.12 -6.53 10.84
CA GLU A 152 -2.82 -7.06 9.66
C GLU A 152 -3.42 -5.95 8.79
N TRP A 153 -3.89 -4.85 9.39
CA TRP A 153 -4.33 -3.68 8.62
C TRP A 153 -3.21 -3.10 7.77
N HIS A 154 -2.00 -2.98 8.32
CA HIS A 154 -0.84 -2.39 7.63
C HIS A 154 -0.28 -3.24 6.50
N LYS A 155 -0.74 -4.49 6.37
CA LYS A 155 -0.41 -5.40 5.25
C LYS A 155 -1.38 -5.29 4.08
N ARG A 156 -2.53 -4.62 4.26
CA ARG A 156 -3.53 -4.48 3.19
C ARG A 156 -2.99 -3.59 2.07
N ARG A 157 -3.52 -3.77 0.86
CA ARG A 157 -3.27 -2.87 -0.26
C ARG A 157 -3.76 -1.45 0.09
N PRO A 158 -3.21 -0.40 -0.54
CA PRO A 158 -3.54 1.00 -0.20
C PRO A 158 -5.03 1.27 -0.08
N PHE A 159 -5.81 0.97 -1.11
CA PHE A 159 -7.24 1.27 -1.12
C PHE A 159 -8.06 0.22 -0.36
N GLN A 160 -7.58 -1.02 -0.26
CA GLN A 160 -8.18 -2.01 0.65
C GLN A 160 -8.09 -1.55 2.11
N TYR A 161 -6.97 -0.91 2.50
CA TYR A 161 -6.83 -0.27 3.79
C TYR A 161 -7.74 0.95 3.90
N LEU A 162 -7.68 1.88 2.94
CA LEU A 162 -8.42 3.15 3.03
C LEU A 162 -9.94 2.95 3.09
N LEU A 163 -10.49 2.01 2.32
CA LEU A 163 -11.92 1.69 2.22
C LEU A 163 -12.45 0.78 3.35
N SER A 164 -11.59 0.36 4.25
CA SER A 164 -11.93 -0.62 5.27
C SER A 164 -12.86 -0.04 6.34
N GLN A 165 -14.13 -0.44 6.31
CA GLN A 165 -15.11 -0.07 7.33
C GLN A 165 -14.76 -0.65 8.71
N ASP A 166 -14.11 -1.81 8.77
CA ASP A 166 -13.69 -2.41 10.05
C ASP A 166 -12.64 -1.56 10.79
N ILE A 167 -11.78 -0.86 10.05
CA ILE A 167 -10.81 0.08 10.63
C ILE A 167 -11.54 1.32 11.15
N VAL A 168 -12.45 1.91 10.35
CA VAL A 168 -13.23 3.09 10.74
C VAL A 168 -14.03 2.82 12.02
N LEU A 169 -14.79 1.73 12.08
CA LEU A 169 -15.56 1.36 13.27
C LEU A 169 -14.66 1.12 14.50
N SER A 170 -13.44 0.62 14.29
CA SER A 170 -12.48 0.44 15.38
C SER A 170 -11.97 1.79 15.89
N TRP A 171 -11.71 2.76 15.01
CA TRP A 171 -11.33 4.11 15.41
C TRP A 171 -12.45 4.79 16.19
N GLU A 172 -13.67 4.81 15.64
CA GLU A 172 -14.85 5.40 16.30
C GLU A 172 -15.04 4.84 17.71
N LYS A 173 -14.98 3.51 17.85
CA LYS A 173 -15.10 2.86 19.16
C LYS A 173 -14.00 3.29 20.13
N ASN A 174 -12.73 3.27 19.73
CA ASN A 174 -11.63 3.61 20.65
C ASN A 174 -11.60 5.11 20.98
N LEU A 175 -11.99 5.98 20.06
CA LEU A 175 -12.16 7.40 20.33
C LEU A 175 -13.33 7.65 21.30
N HIS A 176 -14.45 6.97 21.11
CA HIS A 176 -15.58 7.05 22.05
C HIS A 176 -15.21 6.53 23.46
N ASP A 177 -14.49 5.41 23.54
CA ASP A 177 -13.94 4.90 24.80
C ASP A 177 -13.04 5.96 25.46
N LEU A 178 -12.17 6.63 24.70
CA LEU A 178 -11.27 7.68 25.20
C LEU A 178 -12.02 8.91 25.72
N VAL A 179 -13.07 9.36 25.04
CA VAL A 179 -13.95 10.45 25.52
C VAL A 179 -14.62 10.05 26.83
N SER A 180 -15.18 8.83 26.90
CA SER A 180 -15.82 8.31 28.11
C SER A 180 -14.84 8.20 29.29
N GLU A 181 -13.59 7.77 29.03
CA GLU A 181 -12.51 7.74 30.01
C GLU A 181 -12.17 9.16 30.50
N THR A 182 -12.16 10.15 29.60
CA THR A 182 -11.88 11.55 29.95
C THR A 182 -12.92 12.12 30.91
N GLU A 183 -14.20 11.87 30.65
CA GLU A 183 -15.32 12.37 31.47
C GLU A 183 -15.41 11.69 32.84
N SER A 184 -15.10 10.39 32.90
CA SER A 184 -15.23 9.58 34.12
C SER A 184 -13.98 9.57 35.00
N CYS A 185 -12.83 9.99 34.49
CA CYS A 185 -11.57 9.94 35.22
C CYS A 185 -11.51 10.97 36.36
N THR A 186 -11.30 10.51 37.59
CA THR A 186 -11.06 11.38 38.76
C THR A 186 -9.59 11.44 39.18
N ASP A 187 -8.78 10.46 38.76
CA ASP A 187 -7.36 10.36 39.10
C ASP A 187 -6.50 11.31 38.25
N LEU A 188 -5.61 12.07 38.90
CA LEU A 188 -4.80 13.09 38.22
C LEU A 188 -3.79 12.48 37.24
N PHE A 189 -3.17 11.35 37.61
CA PHE A 189 -2.18 10.68 36.74
C PHE A 189 -2.83 10.08 35.50
N GLN A 190 -4.02 9.47 35.63
CA GLN A 190 -4.77 8.99 34.48
C GLN A 190 -5.25 10.15 33.59
N LYS A 191 -5.67 11.29 34.16
CA LYS A 191 -6.00 12.49 33.37
C LYS A 191 -4.80 12.99 32.55
N GLU A 192 -3.62 13.05 33.14
CA GLU A 192 -2.41 13.46 32.41
C GLU A 192 -2.10 12.48 31.26
N LYS A 193 -2.22 11.17 31.50
CA LYS A 193 -2.02 10.15 30.47
C LYS A 193 -3.03 10.28 29.32
N ILE A 194 -4.30 10.51 29.62
CA ILE A 194 -5.35 10.76 28.63
C ILE A 194 -5.05 12.04 27.84
N GLY A 195 -4.68 13.12 28.53
CA GLY A 195 -4.30 14.39 27.90
C GLY A 195 -3.14 14.23 26.93
N ASN A 196 -2.08 13.51 27.32
CA ASN A 196 -0.95 13.19 26.44
C ASN A 196 -1.40 12.35 25.24
N CYS A 197 -2.31 11.40 25.43
CA CYS A 197 -2.84 10.61 24.33
C CYS A 197 -3.62 11.46 23.32
N ILE A 198 -4.47 12.37 23.78
CA ILE A 198 -5.20 13.32 22.92
C ILE A 198 -4.22 14.21 22.17
N GLN A 199 -3.20 14.73 22.84
CA GLN A 199 -2.15 15.53 22.21
C GLN A 199 -1.46 14.77 21.07
N TYR A 200 -1.07 13.51 21.29
CA TYR A 200 -0.48 12.68 20.23
C TYR A 200 -1.43 12.41 19.07
N ILE A 201 -2.74 12.26 19.33
CA ILE A 201 -3.75 12.12 18.27
C ILE A 201 -3.81 13.42 17.44
N MET A 202 -3.84 14.58 18.10
CA MET A 202 -3.91 15.87 17.40
C MET A 202 -2.67 16.12 16.52
N GLU A 203 -1.47 15.80 17.03
CA GLU A 203 -0.22 15.88 16.27
C GLU A 203 -0.27 14.94 15.05
N ALA A 204 -0.67 13.68 15.24
CA ALA A 204 -0.75 12.73 14.14
C ALA A 204 -1.85 13.07 13.11
N ILE A 205 -2.95 13.71 13.52
CA ILE A 205 -3.97 14.26 12.60
C ILE A 205 -3.39 15.41 11.78
N HIS A 206 -2.57 16.28 12.40
CA HIS A 206 -1.89 17.34 11.68
C HIS A 206 -0.96 16.76 10.60
N ASP A 207 -0.14 15.76 10.95
CA ASP A 207 0.75 15.07 10.03
C ASP A 207 -0.02 14.41 8.87
N LEU A 208 -1.18 13.80 9.16
CA LEU A 208 -2.06 13.22 8.13
C LEU A 208 -2.63 14.30 7.20
N LYS A 209 -3.08 15.44 7.74
CA LYS A 209 -3.58 16.56 6.92
C LYS A 209 -2.49 17.12 6.02
N GLU A 210 -1.27 17.26 6.53
CA GLU A 210 -0.11 17.67 5.73
C GLU A 210 0.19 16.63 4.63
N ALA A 211 0.18 15.33 4.94
CA ALA A 211 0.39 14.28 3.95
C ALA A 211 -0.68 14.30 2.84
N VAL A 212 -1.95 14.50 3.19
CA VAL A 212 -3.05 14.62 2.21
C VAL A 212 -2.91 15.87 1.36
N ALA A 213 -2.48 16.99 1.94
CA ALA A 213 -2.22 18.22 1.19
C ALA A 213 -1.08 18.02 0.17
N ILE A 214 0.01 17.38 0.57
CA ILE A 214 1.13 17.01 -0.32
C ILE A 214 0.66 16.05 -1.41
N PHE A 215 -0.10 15.01 -1.06
CA PHE A 215 -0.66 14.09 -2.06
C PHE A 215 -1.56 14.85 -3.05
N THR A 216 -2.35 15.80 -2.57
CA THR A 216 -3.21 16.63 -3.41
C THR A 216 -2.40 17.49 -4.38
N SER A 217 -1.33 18.12 -3.92
CA SER A 217 -0.49 19.00 -4.74
C SER A 217 0.27 18.25 -5.85
N VAL A 218 0.58 16.97 -5.68
CA VAL A 218 1.18 16.14 -6.75
C VAL A 218 0.36 16.20 -8.04
N PHE A 219 -0.96 16.26 -7.90
CA PHE A 219 -1.91 16.27 -9.00
C PHE A 219 -2.38 17.68 -9.39
N GLU A 220 -2.03 18.72 -8.62
CA GLU A 220 -2.33 20.10 -9.00
C GLU A 220 -1.56 20.48 -10.26
N GLY A 221 -2.26 21.02 -11.27
CA GLY A 221 -1.67 21.38 -12.56
C GLY A 221 -1.42 20.23 -13.54
N ARG A 222 -1.53 18.97 -13.12
CA ARG A 222 -1.36 17.76 -13.97
C ARG A 222 -2.63 16.94 -14.17
N ARG A 223 -3.78 17.45 -13.74
CA ARG A 223 -5.07 16.73 -13.80
C ARG A 223 -5.49 16.35 -15.22
N GLU A 224 -5.13 17.16 -16.21
CA GLU A 224 -5.44 16.88 -17.63
C GLU A 224 -4.53 15.80 -18.23
N ASP A 225 -3.34 15.58 -17.65
CA ASP A 225 -2.34 14.62 -18.14
C ASP A 225 -2.42 13.26 -17.43
N LEU A 226 -3.22 13.18 -16.37
CA LEU A 226 -3.36 12.03 -15.48
C LEU A 226 -4.83 11.69 -15.27
N ASP A 227 -5.41 10.94 -16.20
CA ASP A 227 -6.81 10.52 -16.18
C ASP A 227 -7.26 9.81 -14.88
N TYR A 228 -6.32 9.19 -14.14
CA TYR A 228 -6.61 8.54 -12.86
C TYR A 228 -6.53 9.48 -11.64
N ALA A 229 -6.00 10.69 -11.82
CA ALA A 229 -5.77 11.64 -10.71
C ALA A 229 -7.07 11.98 -9.99
N PHE A 230 -8.14 12.24 -10.74
CA PHE A 230 -9.41 12.67 -10.17
C PHE A 230 -9.99 11.64 -9.20
N TRP A 231 -10.10 10.38 -9.64
CA TRP A 231 -10.70 9.35 -8.80
C TRP A 231 -9.78 9.00 -7.62
N MET A 232 -8.45 8.94 -7.80
CA MET A 232 -7.52 8.67 -6.70
C MET A 232 -7.58 9.76 -5.61
N LEU A 233 -7.60 11.03 -6.01
CA LEU A 233 -7.75 12.15 -5.08
C LEU A 233 -9.05 12.03 -4.28
N LYS A 234 -10.16 11.85 -5.00
CA LYS A 234 -11.48 11.69 -4.39
C LYS A 234 -11.49 10.54 -3.39
N MET A 235 -10.94 9.40 -3.77
CA MET A 235 -10.86 8.21 -2.93
C MET A 235 -10.03 8.45 -1.66
N VAL A 236 -8.87 9.09 -1.78
CA VAL A 236 -8.03 9.38 -0.61
C VAL A 236 -8.73 10.39 0.31
N GLN A 237 -9.25 11.49 -0.24
CA GLN A 237 -9.91 12.55 0.55
C GLN A 237 -11.14 12.01 1.29
N GLU A 238 -12.09 11.39 0.57
CA GLU A 238 -13.33 10.88 1.19
C GLU A 238 -13.03 9.84 2.29
N ASN A 239 -12.06 8.94 2.06
CA ASN A 239 -11.77 7.87 3.01
C ASN A 239 -10.83 8.29 4.15
N VAL A 240 -10.08 9.37 4.01
CA VAL A 240 -9.38 9.99 5.13
C VAL A 240 -10.36 10.81 5.98
N ASP A 241 -11.24 11.58 5.34
CA ASP A 241 -12.23 12.40 6.04
C ASP A 241 -13.22 11.55 6.84
N ASN A 242 -13.61 10.39 6.34
CA ASN A 242 -14.49 9.45 7.05
C ASN A 242 -13.84 8.81 8.29
N ARG A 243 -12.53 8.95 8.52
CA ARG A 243 -11.83 8.31 9.66
C ARG A 243 -11.86 9.10 10.95
N TRP A 244 -12.18 10.39 10.89
CA TRP A 244 -12.19 11.24 12.08
C TRP A 244 -13.56 11.90 12.24
N PRO A 245 -14.22 11.75 13.40
CA PRO A 245 -15.48 12.46 13.66
C PRO A 245 -15.23 13.97 13.61
N GLN A 246 -15.89 14.67 12.68
CA GLN A 246 -15.79 16.13 12.59
C GLN A 246 -16.20 16.83 13.90
N GLU A 247 -17.07 16.18 14.67
CA GLU A 247 -17.59 16.63 15.96
C GLU A 247 -16.49 16.86 17.02
N LEU A 248 -15.36 16.16 16.95
CA LEU A 248 -14.25 16.32 17.91
C LEU A 248 -13.38 17.56 17.65
N VAL A 249 -13.46 18.17 16.45
CA VAL A 249 -12.61 19.31 16.06
C VAL A 249 -13.31 20.65 16.26
N GLU A 250 -14.64 20.69 16.19
CA GLU A 250 -15.39 21.94 16.30
C GLU A 250 -15.50 22.45 17.76
N ASP A 251 -15.50 21.56 18.75
CA ASP A 251 -15.61 21.95 20.17
C ASP A 251 -14.32 22.56 20.76
N GLY A 252 -13.15 22.32 20.14
CA GLY A 252 -11.88 22.91 20.57
C GLY A 252 -11.74 24.42 20.26
N SER A 253 -12.61 24.96 19.40
CA SER A 253 -12.54 26.36 18.95
C SER A 253 -13.43 27.33 19.74
N GLN A 254 -14.26 26.83 20.67
CA GLN A 254 -15.20 27.65 21.45
C GLN A 254 -14.84 27.82 22.93
N GLN A 255 -13.71 27.29 23.40
CA GLN A 255 -13.25 27.50 24.77
C GLN A 255 -11.92 28.26 24.79
N SER A 256 -11.98 29.57 24.54
CA SER A 256 -11.00 30.53 25.07
C SER A 256 -11.77 31.64 25.78
N PRO A 257 -11.57 31.85 27.09
CA PRO A 257 -12.10 32.99 27.82
C PRO A 257 -11.42 34.32 27.42
#